data_AF-B8HF34-F1
#
_entry.id   AF-B8HF34-F1
#
_cell.length_a   1.000
_cell.length_b   1.000
_cell.length_c   1.000
_cell.angle_alpha   90.00
_cell.angle_beta   90.00
_cell.angle_gamma   90.00
#
_symmetry.space_group_name_H-M   'P 1'
#
loop_
_entity.id
_entity.type
_entity.pdbx_description
1 polymer ?
#
loop_
_entity_poly.entity_id
_entity_poly.type
_entity_poly.pdbx_seq_one_letter_code
_entity_poly.pdbx_strand_id
1 'polypeptide(L)' 'MSLSKGTHVEWNTSQGKTHGKIVEKKTSDFELDGNTHRASKDEPQYVVESDKTGARAAHKASALTEKK' A
#
# COMPACT_ATOMS: atom_id res chain seq x y z
N MET A 1 1.50 -4.87 -15.67
CA MET A 1 0.83 -4.02 -14.68
C MET A 1 1.64 -4.14 -13.43
N SER A 2 2.39 -3.08 -13.13
CA SER A 2 3.54 -3.11 -12.23
C SER A 2 3.22 -2.20 -11.05
N LEU A 3 3.19 -2.78 -9.85
CA LEU A 3 3.00 -2.04 -8.61
C LEU A 3 4.22 -1.13 -8.38
N SER A 4 4.06 0.15 -8.70
CA SER A 4 5.11 1.16 -8.62
C SER A 4 4.54 2.47 -8.09
N LYS A 5 5.40 3.40 -7.69
CA LYS A 5 4.97 4.70 -7.21
C LYS A 5 4.13 5.41 -8.27
N GLY A 6 2.95 5.90 -7.87
CA GLY A 6 1.97 6.54 -8.74
C GLY A 6 0.91 5.59 -9.32
N THR A 7 1.10 4.27 -9.27
CA THR A 7 0.08 3.31 -9.70
C THR A 7 -1.18 3.43 -8.84
N HIS A 8 -2.34 3.62 -9.46
CA HIS A 8 -3.62 3.51 -8.75
C HIS A 8 -3.95 2.06 -8.45
N VAL A 9 -4.41 1.82 -7.22
CA VAL A 9 -4.71 0.50 -6.70
C VAL A 9 -5.99 0.51 -5.88
N GLU A 10 -6.60 -0.65 -5.77
CA GLU A 10 -7.73 -0.93 -4.89
C GLU A 10 -7.35 -2.01 -3.89
N TRP A 11 -7.92 -1.91 -2.68
CA TRP A 11 -7.75 -2.90 -1.61
C TRP A 11 -9.03 -3.01 -0.78
N ASN A 12 -9.15 -4.09 -0.02
CA ASN A 12 -10.31 -4.33 0.85
C ASN A 12 -10.05 -3.83 2.26
N THR A 13 -11.07 -3.24 2.86
CA THR A 13 -11.15 -2.88 4.29
C THR A 13 -12.36 -3.56 4.91
N SER A 14 -12.49 -3.52 6.24
CA SER A 14 -13.69 -4.02 6.94
C SER A 14 -14.97 -3.29 6.53
N GLN A 15 -14.86 -2.06 6.02
CA GLN A 15 -15.98 -1.23 5.55
C GLN A 15 -16.21 -1.34 4.04
N GLY A 16 -15.53 -2.27 3.37
CA GLY A 16 -15.61 -2.49 1.93
C GLY A 16 -14.36 -2.05 1.17
N LYS A 17 -14.45 -2.04 -0.15
CA LYS A 17 -13.33 -1.72 -1.04
C LYS A 17 -12.98 -0.23 -0.96
N THR A 18 -11.69 0.06 -0.87
CA THR A 18 -11.10 1.41 -0.98
C THR A 18 -10.14 1.46 -2.16
N HIS A 19 -9.83 2.66 -2.63
CA HIS A 19 -8.84 2.91 -3.65
C HIS A 19 -7.94 4.11 -3.30
N GLY A 20 -6.83 4.19 -4.01
CA GLY A 20 -5.77 5.15 -3.77
C GLY A 20 -4.58 4.91 -4.69
N LYS A 21 -3.44 5.51 -4.37
CA LYS A 21 -2.19 5.37 -5.12
C LYS A 21 -1.07 4.81 -4.28
N ILE A 22 -0.17 4.07 -4.90
CA ILE A 22 1.11 3.70 -4.27
C ILE A 22 1.98 4.95 -4.16
N VAL A 23 2.44 5.28 -2.96
CA VAL A 23 3.36 6.41 -2.72
C VAL A 23 4.80 5.95 -2.52
N GLU A 24 5.02 4.74 -2.01
CA GLU A 24 6.35 4.20 -1.75
C GLU A 24 6.36 2.67 -1.72
N LYS A 25 7.47 2.06 -2.14
CA LYS A 25 7.77 0.63 -1.93
C LYS A 25 8.83 0.51 -0.85
N LYS A 26 8.58 -0.30 0.18
CA LYS A 26 9.47 -0.58 1.30
C LYS A 26 10.00 -2.00 1.19
N THR A 27 11.31 -2.17 1.33
CA THR A 27 12.02 -3.45 1.28
C THR A 27 12.85 -3.71 2.55
N SER A 28 12.58 -2.95 3.60
CA SER A 28 13.20 -3.03 4.92
C SER A 28 12.20 -2.52 5.93
N ASP A 29 12.36 -2.92 7.19
CA ASP A 29 11.47 -2.49 8.28
C ASP A 29 11.35 -0.96 8.33
N PHE A 30 10.15 -0.48 8.63
CA PHE A 30 9.85 0.96 8.67
C PHE A 30 8.71 1.24 9.63
N GLU A 31 8.58 2.49 10.03
CA GLU A 31 7.46 2.96 10.85
C GLU A 31 6.42 3.68 9.99
N LEU A 32 5.14 3.42 10.28
CA LEU A 32 4.01 4.13 9.71
C LEU A 32 2.92 4.25 10.78
N ASP A 33 2.42 5.47 10.99
CA ASP A 33 1.38 5.77 11.99
C ASP A 33 1.65 5.17 13.38
N GLY A 34 2.91 5.25 13.82
CA GLY A 34 3.36 4.74 15.12
C GLY A 34 3.52 3.22 15.21
N ASN A 35 3.38 2.49 14.09
CA ASN A 35 3.51 1.04 14.04
C ASN A 35 4.73 0.62 13.23
N THR A 36 5.46 -0.38 13.70
CA THR A 36 6.55 -1.00 12.94
C THR A 36 5.99 -2.02 11.95
N HIS A 37 6.32 -1.84 10.66
CA HIS A 37 5.98 -2.75 9.58
C HIS A 37 7.22 -3.53 9.14
N ARG A 38 7.08 -4.84 8.99
CA ARG A 38 8.16 -5.71 8.52
C ARG A 38 8.12 -5.81 7.00
N ALA A 39 9.23 -5.49 6.35
CA ALA A 39 9.38 -5.60 4.91
C ALA A 39 10.77 -6.09 4.55
N SER A 40 10.88 -6.80 3.44
CA SER A 40 12.16 -7.29 2.92
C SER A 40 12.20 -7.15 1.41
N LYS A 41 13.33 -7.50 0.79
CA LYS A 41 13.45 -7.55 -0.67
C LYS A 41 12.52 -8.63 -1.26
N ASP A 42 12.38 -9.75 -0.56
CA ASP A 42 11.55 -10.89 -0.97
C ASP A 42 10.07 -10.66 -0.66
N GLU A 43 9.77 -9.96 0.45
CA GLU A 43 8.42 -9.60 0.88
C GLU A 43 8.28 -8.07 1.04
N PRO A 44 8.26 -7.31 -0.07
CA PRO A 44 8.10 -5.87 0.00
C PRO A 44 6.70 -5.48 0.49
N GLN A 45 6.63 -4.38 1.23
CA GLN A 45 5.39 -3.68 1.54
C GLN A 45 5.26 -2.44 0.66
N TYR A 46 4.03 -2.06 0.33
CA TYR A 46 3.71 -0.88 -0.45
C TYR A 46 2.90 0.07 0.43
N VAL A 47 3.41 1.28 0.59
CA VAL A 47 2.66 2.35 1.23
C VAL A 47 1.72 2.93 0.18
N VAL A 48 0.44 2.91 0.49
CA VAL A 48 -0.62 3.52 -0.32
C VAL A 48 -1.19 4.74 0.40
N GLU A 49 -1.72 5.68 -0.37
CA GLU A 49 -2.44 6.85 0.13
C GLU A 49 -3.87 6.79 -0.41
N SER A 50 -4.86 6.82 0.48
CA SER A 50 -6.28 6.77 0.10
C SER A 50 -6.73 8.05 -0.59
N ASP A 51 -7.41 7.93 -1.72
CA ASP A 51 -7.98 9.09 -2.41
C ASP A 51 -9.09 9.76 -1.60
N LYS A 52 -9.77 8.99 -0.74
CA LYS A 52 -10.92 9.46 0.04
C LYS A 52 -10.50 10.28 1.25
N THR A 53 -9.45 9.85 1.95
CA THR A 53 -9.08 10.40 3.27
C THR A 53 -7.68 11.00 3.32
N GLY A 54 -6.84 10.74 2.32
CA GLY A 54 -5.41 11.06 2.38
C GLY A 54 -4.62 10.22 3.39
N ALA A 55 -5.26 9.29 4.10
CA ALA A 55 -4.60 8.42 5.06
C ALA A 55 -3.66 7.45 4.35
N ARG A 56 -2.57 7.07 5.03
CA ARG A 56 -1.59 6.12 4.52
C ARG A 56 -1.74 4.76 5.18
N ALA A 57 -1.43 3.71 4.42
CA ALA A 57 -1.44 2.35 4.90
C ALA A 57 -0.37 1.51 4.19
N ALA A 58 0.16 0.50 4.87
CA ALA A 58 1.10 -0.45 4.29
C ALA A 58 0.40 -1.77 3.93
N HIS A 59 0.56 -2.23 2.69
CA HIS A 59 0.00 -3.49 2.20
C HIS A 59 1.05 -4.34 1.47
N LYS A 60 0.92 -5.67 1.58
CA LYS A 60 1.62 -6.60 0.68
C LYS A 60 1.10 -6.43 -0.75
N ALA A 61 1.92 -6.75 -1.75
CA ALA A 61 1.49 -6.77 -3.16
C ALA A 61 0.21 -7.59 -3.38
N SER A 62 0.07 -8.73 -2.70
CA SER A 62 -1.08 -9.64 -2.83
C SER A 62 -2.41 -9.05 -2.36
N ALA A 63 -2.39 -7.97 -1.56
CA ALA A 63 -3.58 -7.28 -1.09
C ALA A 63 -4.00 -6.11 -2.01
N LEU A 64 -3.19 -5.79 -3.01
CA LEU A 64 -3.41 -4.67 -3.93
C LEU A 64 -3.79 -5.19 -5.32
N THR A 65 -4.83 -4.59 -5.89
CA THR A 65 -5.21 -4.80 -7.28
C THR A 65 -4.98 -3.49 -8.03
N GLU A 66 -4.22 -3.52 -9.13
CA GLU A 66 -4.05 -2.34 -9.98
C GLU A 66 -5.40 -1.91 -10.58
N LYS A 67 -5.74 -0.63 -10.39
CA LYS A 67 -6.95 0.00 -10.96
C LYS A 67 -6.59 0.56 -12.33
N LYS A 68 -7.28 0.08 -13.37
CA LYS A 68 -7.15 0.60 -14.74
C LYS A 68 -7.93 1.89 -14.92
#